data_AF-A0A7Y0P699-F1
#
_entry.id   AF-A0A7Y0P699-F1
#
_cell.length_a   1.000
_cell.length_b   1.000
_cell.length_c   1.000
_cell.angle_alpha   90.00
_cell.angle_beta   90.00
_cell.angle_gamma   90.00
#
_symmetry.space_group_name_H-M   'P 1'
#
loop_
_entity.id
_entity.type
_entity.pdbx_description
1 polymer ?
#
loop_
_entity_poly.entity_id
_entity_poly.type
_entity_poly.pdbx_seq_one_letter_code
_entity_poly.pdbx_strand_id
1 'polypeptide(L)'
;MAISTSPEAPLPVGEVSRLIGGWIDRLGAVWVEGQITQLSRRPGAGVVFLTLRDPSYNISVGVTCYREVFDAVADVVGEGARVLVHAKPEWYAPRGQLSLRAAEIRPVGVGELLARLEQLKKNLAAEGLFAPERKKPLPFLPQLIGLVCGRASAAERDVLENARHRWPAVRFEVRNVPVQGVHAVTQVVQAVKELDEIEDVDVIVVARGGGSVEDLLPFSDEQLVRAVAACRTPVVSAIGHEPDTPLLDYVADLRASTPTDAAKKVVPDVGEEYERVRQLRDRARRCAQAHVEREERGLAHALARPCMEDPHRMIDERADHVAALLDRSRRTLRHLLDRAHSELAHTHARVVALSPAATLRRGYAVLQRADGHVVRDPAEVAADEALRARVAEGEFTVRVDI
;
A
#
# COMPACT_ATOMS: atom_id res chain seq x y z
N MET A 1 -72.98 14.69 -3.30
CA MET A 1 -73.83 15.53 -4.17
C MET A 1 -73.16 16.89 -4.30
N ALA A 2 -72.77 17.26 -5.51
CA ALA A 2 -72.28 18.60 -5.82
C ALA A 2 -73.50 19.52 -5.98
N ILE A 3 -73.45 20.70 -5.37
CA ILE A 3 -74.55 21.66 -5.44
C ILE A 3 -74.31 22.54 -6.68
N SER A 4 -75.32 22.63 -7.55
CA SER A 4 -75.31 23.50 -8.73
C SER A 4 -75.71 24.91 -8.28
N THR A 5 -74.79 25.87 -8.37
CA THR A 5 -75.07 27.30 -8.13
C THR A 5 -74.94 28.07 -9.45
N SER A 6 -75.77 29.09 -9.64
CA SER A 6 -75.68 30.02 -10.77
C SER A 6 -75.58 31.47 -10.26
N PRO A 7 -75.14 32.42 -11.10
CA PRO A 7 -75.14 33.84 -10.73
C PRO A 7 -76.52 34.39 -10.36
N GLU A 8 -77.61 33.84 -10.92
CA GLU A 8 -78.98 34.24 -10.56
C GLU A 8 -79.51 33.61 -9.25
N ALA A 9 -78.82 32.58 -8.73
CA ALA A 9 -79.18 31.89 -7.48
C ALA A 9 -77.93 31.58 -6.63
N PRO A 10 -77.27 32.61 -6.05
CA PRO A 10 -76.08 32.42 -5.22
C PRO A 10 -76.45 31.83 -3.86
N LEU A 11 -75.59 30.95 -3.34
CA LEU A 11 -75.70 30.47 -1.97
C LEU A 11 -75.18 31.53 -0.99
N PRO A 12 -75.91 31.79 0.12
CA PRO A 12 -75.38 32.59 1.21
C PRO A 12 -74.10 31.95 1.78
N VAL A 13 -73.10 32.77 2.11
CA VAL A 13 -71.82 32.31 2.67
C VAL A 13 -72.01 31.45 3.94
N GLY A 14 -73.02 31.78 4.77
CA GLY A 14 -73.37 30.98 5.94
C GLY A 14 -73.88 29.57 5.61
N GLU A 15 -74.58 29.41 4.48
CA GLU A 15 -75.06 28.12 4.03
C GLU A 15 -73.92 27.24 3.50
N VAL A 16 -72.96 27.85 2.77
CA VAL A 16 -71.72 27.17 2.36
C VAL A 16 -70.91 26.71 3.57
N SER A 17 -70.74 27.55 4.59
CA SER A 17 -70.02 27.20 5.83
C SER A 17 -70.70 26.03 6.58
N ARG A 18 -72.04 26.01 6.63
CA ARG A 18 -72.82 24.90 7.20
C ARG A 18 -72.60 23.59 6.44
N LEU A 19 -72.58 23.65 5.11
CA LEU A 19 -72.36 22.47 4.26
C LEU A 19 -70.95 21.90 4.44
N ILE A 20 -69.93 22.76 4.56
CA ILE A 20 -68.55 22.35 4.84
C ILE A 20 -68.47 21.61 6.18
N GLY A 21 -69.09 22.15 7.24
CA GLY A 21 -69.17 21.49 8.53
C GLY A 21 -69.81 20.10 8.44
N GLY A 22 -70.92 19.96 7.71
CA GLY A 22 -71.59 18.67 7.51
C GLY A 22 -70.82 17.65 6.66
N TRP A 23 -69.83 18.08 5.87
CA TRP A 23 -68.88 17.17 5.21
C TRP A 23 -67.77 16.73 6.15
N ILE A 24 -67.26 17.65 6.98
CA ILE A 24 -66.21 17.37 7.97
C ILE A 24 -66.73 16.41 9.05
N ASP A 25 -67.98 16.60 9.51
CA ASP A 25 -68.61 15.72 10.51
C ASP A 25 -68.74 14.26 10.05
N ARG A 26 -68.82 14.02 8.73
CA ARG A 26 -68.89 12.65 8.18
C ARG A 26 -67.60 11.86 8.34
N LEU A 27 -66.48 12.51 8.62
CA LEU A 27 -65.21 11.83 8.91
C LEU A 27 -65.29 10.99 10.19
N GLY A 28 -66.22 11.32 11.10
CA GLY A 28 -66.38 10.61 12.37
C GLY A 28 -65.20 10.82 13.34
N ALA A 29 -65.11 9.97 14.36
CA ALA A 29 -63.96 9.97 15.26
C ALA A 29 -62.81 9.16 14.63
N VAL A 30 -61.62 9.73 14.61
CA VAL A 30 -60.43 9.14 13.98
C VAL A 30 -59.24 9.16 14.94
N TRP A 31 -58.34 8.19 14.76
CA TRP A 31 -57.03 8.20 15.41
C TRP A 31 -56.04 8.93 14.52
N VAL A 32 -55.36 9.93 15.09
CA VAL A 32 -54.30 10.69 14.41
C VAL A 32 -53.00 10.59 15.20
N GLU A 33 -51.90 10.33 14.50
CA GLU A 33 -50.54 10.41 15.04
C GLU A 33 -49.99 11.80 14.73
N GLY A 34 -49.37 12.45 15.70
CA GLY A 34 -48.72 13.74 15.47
C GLY A 34 -47.80 14.15 16.61
N GLN A 35 -46.89 15.07 16.30
CA GLN A 35 -46.02 15.68 17.29
C GLN A 35 -46.65 16.98 17.80
N ILE A 36 -46.67 17.17 19.11
CA ILE A 36 -47.15 18.41 19.74
C ILE A 36 -46.11 19.49 19.47
N THR A 37 -46.45 20.47 18.65
CA THR A 37 -45.54 21.60 18.32
C THR A 37 -45.78 22.81 19.20
N GLN A 38 -47.00 23.00 19.67
CA GLN A 38 -47.38 24.07 20.57
C GLN A 38 -48.40 23.54 21.57
N LEU A 39 -48.21 23.90 22.84
CA LEU A 39 -49.09 23.56 23.95
C LEU A 39 -49.51 24.84 24.67
N SER A 40 -50.78 25.23 24.55
CA SER A 40 -51.33 26.38 25.26
C SER A 40 -52.27 25.95 26.39
N ARG A 41 -51.73 25.93 27.61
CA ARG A 41 -52.48 25.69 28.85
C ARG A 41 -52.65 27.01 29.61
N ARG A 42 -53.82 27.64 29.50
CA ARG A 42 -54.12 28.89 30.21
C ARG A 42 -54.61 28.61 31.64
N PRO A 43 -54.13 29.32 32.67
CA PRO A 43 -54.67 29.21 34.03
C PRO A 43 -56.17 29.54 34.03
N GLY A 44 -57.00 28.66 34.62
CA GLY A 44 -58.46 28.84 34.70
C GLY A 44 -59.30 28.42 33.49
N ALA A 45 -58.71 28.08 32.33
CA ALA A 45 -59.46 27.61 31.17
C ALA A 45 -59.74 26.09 31.21
N GLY A 46 -61.01 25.68 31.04
CA GLY A 46 -61.42 24.26 31.07
C GLY A 46 -60.98 23.42 29.87
N VAL A 47 -60.38 24.04 28.85
CA VAL A 47 -59.86 23.39 27.64
C VAL A 47 -58.39 23.73 27.42
N VAL A 48 -57.66 22.80 26.80
CA VAL A 48 -56.26 22.93 26.41
C VAL A 48 -56.19 22.92 24.89
N PHE A 49 -55.41 23.84 24.33
CA PHE A 49 -55.16 23.91 22.90
C PHE A 49 -53.78 23.35 22.58
N LEU A 50 -53.74 22.43 21.62
CA LEU A 50 -52.58 21.72 21.14
C LEU A 50 -52.46 21.95 19.63
N THR A 51 -51.26 22.01 19.10
CA THR A 51 -51.05 21.97 17.64
C THR A 51 -50.31 20.69 17.31
N LEU A 52 -50.99 19.75 16.64
CA LEU A 52 -50.36 18.54 16.13
C LEU A 52 -49.82 18.78 14.74
N ARG A 53 -48.57 18.35 14.53
CA ARG A 53 -47.92 18.39 13.23
C ARG A 53 -47.54 16.98 12.81
N ASP A 54 -47.77 16.69 11.54
CA ASP A 54 -47.24 15.48 10.92
C ASP A 54 -45.73 15.68 10.67
N PRO A 55 -44.85 14.78 11.15
CA PRO A 55 -43.42 14.86 10.88
C PRO A 55 -43.07 14.63 9.39
N SER A 56 -43.90 13.87 8.69
CA SER A 56 -43.66 13.43 7.30
C SER A 56 -44.18 14.44 6.27
N TYR A 57 -45.20 15.22 6.64
CA TYR A 57 -45.83 16.21 5.78
C TYR A 57 -45.92 17.55 6.51
N ASN A 58 -45.63 18.68 5.84
CA ASN A 58 -45.68 20.02 6.46
C ASN A 58 -47.14 20.50 6.70
N ILE A 59 -47.93 19.70 7.40
CA ILE A 59 -49.34 19.89 7.71
C ILE A 59 -49.48 19.98 9.23
N SER A 60 -50.18 20.99 9.71
CA SER A 60 -50.47 21.18 11.13
C SER A 60 -51.96 21.35 11.33
N VAL A 61 -52.49 20.70 12.36
CA VAL A 61 -53.90 20.74 12.70
C VAL A 61 -54.03 21.11 14.17
N GLY A 62 -54.87 22.11 14.45
CA GLY A 62 -55.20 22.50 15.80
C GLY A 62 -56.06 21.42 16.48
N VAL A 63 -55.69 21.04 17.68
CA VAL A 63 -56.40 20.06 18.50
C VAL A 63 -56.83 20.72 19.82
N THR A 64 -58.08 20.54 20.19
CA THR A 64 -58.63 21.03 21.46
C THR A 64 -59.05 19.83 22.30
N CYS A 65 -58.67 19.81 23.57
CA CYS A 65 -59.07 18.77 24.51
C CYS A 65 -59.57 19.36 25.82
N TYR A 66 -60.37 18.61 26.55
CA TYR A 66 -60.73 18.98 27.92
C TYR A 66 -59.52 18.83 28.84
N ARG A 67 -59.47 19.67 29.87
CA ARG A 67 -58.37 19.65 30.84
C ARG A 67 -58.16 18.27 31.46
N GLU A 68 -59.23 17.56 31.81
CA GLU A 68 -59.17 16.19 32.38
C GLU A 68 -58.48 15.18 31.46
N VAL A 69 -58.73 15.27 30.15
CA VAL A 69 -58.12 14.36 29.14
C VAL A 69 -56.61 14.62 29.02
N PHE A 70 -56.19 15.89 29.11
CA PHE A 70 -54.77 16.23 29.05
C PHE A 70 -54.05 15.95 30.38
N ASP A 71 -54.69 16.25 31.52
CA ASP A 71 -54.10 16.05 32.85
C ASP A 71 -53.77 14.57 33.12
N ALA A 72 -54.53 13.63 32.53
CA ALA A 72 -54.23 12.19 32.59
C ALA A 72 -52.90 11.78 31.94
N VAL A 73 -52.37 12.61 31.03
CA VAL A 73 -51.10 12.36 30.32
C VAL A 73 -50.07 13.48 30.53
N ALA A 74 -50.40 14.50 31.32
CA ALA A 74 -49.61 15.72 31.48
C ALA A 74 -48.22 15.48 32.11
N ASP A 75 -48.07 14.39 32.89
CA ASP A 75 -46.79 14.01 33.50
C ASP A 75 -45.80 13.41 32.49
N VAL A 76 -46.28 12.93 31.34
CA VAL A 76 -45.49 12.19 30.34
C VAL A 76 -45.43 12.92 28.99
N VAL A 77 -46.39 13.81 28.71
CA VAL A 77 -46.57 14.45 27.41
C VAL A 77 -46.29 15.96 27.51
N GLY A 78 -45.24 16.42 26.82
CA GLY A 78 -44.87 17.83 26.70
C GLY A 78 -44.81 18.34 25.25
N GLU A 79 -44.37 19.59 25.05
CA GLU A 79 -44.03 20.09 23.71
C GLU A 79 -42.89 19.25 23.12
N GLY A 80 -43.04 18.83 21.87
CA GLY A 80 -42.15 17.91 21.18
C GLY A 80 -42.52 16.44 21.32
N ALA A 81 -43.45 16.07 22.21
CA ALA A 81 -43.87 14.67 22.36
C ALA A 81 -44.71 14.20 21.17
N ARG A 82 -44.50 12.94 20.74
CA ARG A 82 -45.40 12.25 19.81
C ARG A 82 -46.53 11.59 20.57
N VAL A 83 -47.74 11.81 20.09
CA VAL A 83 -48.96 11.29 20.71
C VAL A 83 -49.89 10.68 19.67
N LEU A 84 -50.61 9.64 20.09
CA LEU A 84 -51.79 9.15 19.39
C LEU A 84 -53.01 9.82 19.99
N VAL A 85 -53.79 10.49 19.15
CA VAL A 85 -54.96 11.23 19.59
C VAL A 85 -56.20 10.67 18.91
N HIS A 86 -57.15 10.21 19.71
CA HIS A 86 -58.48 9.90 19.23
C HIS A 86 -59.31 11.19 19.25
N ALA A 87 -59.61 11.72 18.07
CA ALA A 87 -60.29 13.00 17.95
C ALA A 87 -61.39 13.00 16.90
N LYS A 88 -62.40 13.84 17.15
CA LYS A 88 -63.46 14.13 16.19
C LYS A 88 -63.19 15.50 15.53
N PRO A 89 -63.16 15.61 14.19
CA PRO A 89 -63.06 16.89 13.53
C PRO A 89 -64.25 17.80 13.83
N GLU A 90 -63.97 19.08 14.08
CA GLU A 90 -64.93 20.11 14.42
C GLU A 90 -64.69 21.36 13.56
N TRP A 91 -65.74 21.84 12.91
CA TRP A 91 -65.70 23.03 12.06
C TRP A 91 -66.26 24.24 12.80
N TYR A 92 -65.41 25.25 13.02
CA TYR A 92 -65.82 26.48 13.67
C TYR A 92 -66.36 27.49 12.64
N ALA A 93 -67.67 27.44 12.40
CA ALA A 93 -68.36 28.20 11.36
C ALA A 93 -68.09 29.73 11.34
N PRO A 94 -67.93 30.44 12.49
CA PRO A 94 -67.68 31.89 12.48
C PRO A 94 -66.30 32.32 11.95
N ARG A 95 -65.26 31.47 12.07
CA ARG A 95 -63.91 31.78 11.55
C ARG A 95 -63.45 30.85 10.43
N GLY A 96 -64.27 29.87 10.06
CA GLY A 96 -63.93 28.88 9.03
C GLY A 96 -62.69 28.06 9.37
N GLN A 97 -62.51 27.71 10.64
CA GLN A 97 -61.34 26.98 11.11
C GLN A 97 -61.69 25.51 11.38
N LEU A 98 -60.87 24.60 10.86
CA LEU A 98 -60.91 23.19 11.21
C LEU A 98 -60.05 22.94 12.45
N SER A 99 -60.64 22.26 13.43
CA SER A 99 -59.91 21.76 14.60
C SER A 99 -60.32 20.32 14.89
N LEU A 100 -59.48 19.58 15.60
CA LEU A 100 -59.82 18.25 16.09
C LEU A 100 -60.13 18.34 17.58
N ARG A 101 -61.25 17.75 18.01
CA ARG A 101 -61.57 17.65 19.42
C ARG A 101 -61.13 16.29 19.95
N ALA A 102 -60.09 16.27 20.77
CA ALA A 102 -59.55 15.03 21.33
C ALA A 102 -60.43 14.51 22.47
N ALA A 103 -60.80 13.24 22.36
CA ALA A 103 -61.47 12.48 23.41
C ALA A 103 -60.46 11.65 24.23
N GLU A 104 -59.36 11.21 23.62
CA GLU A 104 -58.32 10.42 24.26
C GLU A 104 -56.95 10.79 23.68
N ILE A 105 -55.94 10.91 24.54
CA ILE A 105 -54.54 11.13 24.16
C ILE A 105 -53.73 10.00 24.78
N ARG A 106 -52.94 9.30 23.97
CA ARG A 106 -52.01 8.26 24.43
C ARG A 106 -50.58 8.66 24.08
N PRO A 107 -49.63 8.63 25.04
CA PRO A 107 -48.23 8.76 24.70
C PRO A 107 -47.82 7.56 23.85
N VAL A 108 -47.08 7.79 22.77
CA VAL A 108 -46.46 6.69 22.03
C VAL A 108 -45.32 6.15 22.90
N GLY A 109 -45.47 4.93 23.42
CA GLY A 109 -44.45 4.29 24.24
C GLY A 109 -43.19 3.98 23.42
N VAL A 110 -42.02 4.17 24.03
CA VAL A 110 -40.70 3.89 23.42
C VAL A 110 -40.63 2.50 22.79
N GLY A 111 -41.31 1.50 23.37
CA GLY A 111 -41.35 0.13 22.84
C GLY A 111 -42.05 -0.04 21.48
N GLU A 112 -43.13 0.70 21.21
CA GLU A 112 -43.83 0.65 19.91
C GLU A 112 -42.99 1.31 18.81
N LEU A 113 -42.33 2.42 19.16
CA LEU A 113 -41.38 3.09 18.26
C LEU A 113 -40.20 2.19 17.91
N LEU A 114 -39.60 1.52 18.89
CA LEU A 114 -38.53 0.55 18.66
C LEU A 114 -39.01 -0.64 17.82
N ALA A 115 -40.22 -1.15 18.06
CA ALA A 115 -40.81 -2.22 17.25
C ALA A 115 -41.01 -1.78 15.79
N ARG A 116 -41.46 -0.54 15.55
CA ARG A 116 -41.60 0.05 14.20
C ARG A 116 -40.25 0.22 13.50
N LEU A 117 -39.23 0.68 14.23
CA LEU A 117 -37.86 0.80 13.70
C LEU A 117 -37.26 -0.57 13.34
N GLU A 118 -37.47 -1.58 14.19
CA GLU A 118 -37.00 -2.94 13.92
C GLU A 118 -37.74 -3.56 12.71
N GLN A 119 -39.03 -3.27 12.54
CA GLN A 119 -39.77 -3.69 11.36
C GLN A 119 -39.27 -2.98 10.09
N LEU A 120 -39.01 -1.67 10.16
CA LEU A 120 -38.44 -0.91 9.04
C LEU A 120 -37.05 -1.44 8.67
N LYS A 121 -36.21 -1.73 9.67
CA LYS A 121 -34.91 -2.38 9.48
C LYS A 121 -35.04 -3.69 8.71
N LYS A 122 -35.97 -4.57 9.11
CA LYS A 122 -36.21 -5.84 8.42
C LYS A 122 -36.65 -5.64 6.97
N ASN A 123 -37.55 -4.69 6.72
CA ASN A 123 -38.03 -4.39 5.37
C ASN A 123 -36.88 -3.88 4.47
N LEU A 124 -36.11 -2.90 4.92
CA LEU A 124 -34.98 -2.34 4.16
C LEU A 124 -33.84 -3.36 3.98
N ALA A 125 -33.62 -4.24 4.97
CA ALA A 125 -32.69 -5.35 4.85
C ALA A 125 -33.14 -6.37 3.78
N ALA A 126 -34.45 -6.68 3.72
CA ALA A 126 -35.01 -7.59 2.72
C ALA A 126 -34.91 -7.02 1.30
N GLU A 127 -34.98 -5.70 1.14
CA GLU A 127 -34.69 -5.00 -0.12
C GLU A 127 -33.18 -4.98 -0.48
N GLY A 128 -32.30 -5.43 0.43
CA GLY A 128 -30.86 -5.47 0.22
C GLY A 128 -30.16 -4.11 0.35
N LEU A 129 -30.77 -3.10 0.99
CA LEU A 129 -30.13 -1.79 1.17
C LEU A 129 -28.91 -1.83 2.08
N PHE A 130 -28.83 -2.81 2.98
CA PHE A 130 -27.70 -2.98 3.91
C PHE A 130 -26.63 -3.97 3.42
N ALA A 131 -26.75 -4.42 2.16
CA ALA A 131 -25.86 -5.41 1.59
C ALA A 131 -24.41 -4.87 1.51
N PRO A 132 -23.40 -5.60 2.02
CA PRO A 132 -22.02 -5.13 2.04
C PRO A 132 -21.46 -4.87 0.63
N GLU A 133 -21.99 -5.54 -0.39
CA GLU A 133 -21.58 -5.37 -1.80
C GLU A 133 -21.98 -4.00 -2.38
N ARG A 134 -22.93 -3.30 -1.75
CA ARG A 134 -23.32 -1.94 -2.14
C ARG A 134 -22.42 -0.87 -1.53
N LYS A 135 -21.64 -1.23 -0.52
CA LYS A 135 -20.77 -0.28 0.19
C LYS A 135 -19.54 0.05 -0.65
N LYS A 136 -19.23 1.33 -0.74
CA LYS A 136 -18.12 1.85 -1.53
C LYS A 136 -16.88 2.00 -0.67
N PRO A 137 -15.69 1.67 -1.21
CA PRO A 137 -14.45 1.96 -0.52
C PRO A 137 -14.23 3.47 -0.42
N LEU A 138 -13.70 3.91 0.72
CA LEU A 138 -13.30 5.29 0.89
C LEU A 138 -12.06 5.61 0.06
N PRO A 139 -11.97 6.83 -0.49
CA PRO A 139 -10.75 7.30 -1.14
C PRO A 139 -9.61 7.32 -0.12
N PHE A 140 -8.42 6.90 -0.54
CA PHE A 140 -7.25 6.89 0.34
C PHE A 140 -6.86 8.30 0.82
N LEU A 141 -6.97 9.30 -0.07
CA LEU A 141 -6.66 10.70 0.18
C LEU A 141 -7.78 11.59 -0.38
N PRO A 142 -8.86 11.86 0.40
CA PRO A 142 -9.89 12.79 -0.03
C PRO A 142 -9.34 14.22 -0.09
N GLN A 143 -9.61 14.92 -1.18
CA GLN A 143 -9.26 16.33 -1.35
C GLN A 143 -10.35 17.26 -0.83
N LEU A 144 -11.62 16.91 -1.07
CA LEU A 144 -12.78 17.68 -0.61
C LEU A 144 -13.76 16.76 0.12
N ILE A 145 -14.02 17.09 1.38
CA ILE A 145 -14.96 16.36 2.24
C ILE A 145 -16.24 17.19 2.37
N GLY A 146 -17.38 16.61 1.99
CA GLY A 146 -18.69 17.16 2.29
C GLY A 146 -19.02 16.89 3.76
N LEU A 147 -19.44 17.91 4.53
CA LEU A 147 -19.81 17.76 5.93
C LEU A 147 -21.24 18.26 6.17
N VAL A 148 -22.11 17.37 6.62
CA VAL A 148 -23.48 17.71 7.06
C VAL A 148 -23.52 17.69 8.58
N CYS A 149 -23.71 18.85 9.20
CA CYS A 149 -23.74 18.98 10.65
C CYS A 149 -24.56 20.18 11.13
N GLY A 150 -24.88 20.21 12.42
CA GLY A 150 -25.50 21.37 13.06
C GLY A 150 -24.63 22.62 12.99
N ARG A 151 -25.23 23.79 12.78
CA ARG A 151 -24.53 25.09 12.75
C ARG A 151 -23.78 25.32 14.06
N ALA A 152 -22.47 25.60 13.98
CA ALA A 152 -21.61 25.88 15.13
C ALA A 152 -21.59 24.76 16.17
N SER A 153 -21.81 23.52 15.73
CA SER A 153 -21.83 22.34 16.62
C SER A 153 -20.42 21.93 17.05
N ALA A 154 -20.31 21.27 18.21
CA ALA A 154 -19.05 20.64 18.64
C ALA A 154 -18.56 19.62 17.59
N ALA A 155 -19.48 18.86 17.00
CA ALA A 155 -19.19 17.90 15.94
C ALA A 155 -18.52 18.54 14.71
N GLU A 156 -18.95 19.73 14.31
CA GLU A 156 -18.33 20.48 13.21
C GLU A 156 -16.86 20.79 13.51
N ARG A 157 -16.59 21.36 14.69
CA ARG A 157 -15.23 21.73 15.11
C ARG A 157 -14.34 20.50 15.25
N ASP A 158 -14.86 19.44 15.87
CA ASP A 158 -14.14 18.19 16.08
C ASP A 158 -13.71 17.57 14.75
N VAL A 159 -14.60 17.49 13.76
CA VAL A 159 -14.27 16.93 12.44
C VAL A 159 -13.24 17.80 11.73
N LEU A 160 -13.46 19.12 11.68
CA LEU A 160 -12.58 20.05 10.97
C LEU A 160 -11.17 20.13 11.58
N GLU A 161 -11.05 20.24 12.90
CA GLU A 161 -9.76 20.35 13.58
C GLU A 161 -8.96 19.06 13.49
N ASN A 162 -9.58 17.90 13.74
CA ASN A 162 -8.89 16.62 13.66
C ASN A 162 -8.46 16.31 12.22
N ALA A 163 -9.31 16.60 11.23
CA ALA A 163 -8.95 16.40 9.83
C ALA A 163 -7.81 17.33 9.38
N ARG A 164 -7.84 18.63 9.74
CA ARG A 164 -6.78 19.58 9.39
C ARG A 164 -5.46 19.29 10.10
N HIS A 165 -5.51 18.78 11.33
CA HIS A 165 -4.30 18.36 12.05
C HIS A 165 -3.63 17.18 11.33
N ARG A 166 -4.42 16.22 10.83
CA ARG A 166 -3.90 15.03 10.13
C ARG A 166 -3.51 15.31 8.68
N TRP A 167 -4.24 16.17 7.98
CA TRP A 167 -3.94 16.56 6.60
C TRP A 167 -4.31 18.03 6.37
N PRO A 168 -3.36 18.98 6.53
CA PRO A 168 -3.65 20.42 6.45
C PRO A 168 -4.24 20.90 5.11
N ALA A 169 -4.01 20.16 4.03
CA ALA A 169 -4.49 20.51 2.69
C ALA A 169 -5.93 20.03 2.39
N VAL A 170 -6.60 19.36 3.34
CA VAL A 170 -7.96 18.87 3.13
C VAL A 170 -8.94 20.05 3.08
N ARG A 171 -9.83 20.04 2.08
CA ARG A 171 -10.89 21.05 1.93
C ARG A 171 -12.20 20.49 2.45
N PHE A 172 -13.07 21.37 2.90
CA PHE A 172 -14.39 21.00 3.39
C PHE A 172 -15.47 21.83 2.72
N GLU A 173 -16.54 21.17 2.29
CA GLU A 173 -17.79 21.79 1.86
C GLU A 173 -18.85 21.51 2.93
N VAL A 174 -19.16 22.51 3.76
CA VAL A 174 -20.04 22.32 4.92
C VAL A 174 -21.47 22.73 4.57
N ARG A 175 -22.43 21.87 4.89
CA ARG A 175 -23.87 22.18 4.86
C ARG A 175 -24.40 22.18 6.29
N ASN A 176 -24.64 23.38 6.82
CA ASN A 176 -25.18 23.53 8.16
C ASN A 176 -26.70 23.34 8.15
N VAL A 177 -27.17 22.23 8.71
CA VAL A 177 -28.59 21.87 8.79
C VAL A 177 -28.97 21.51 10.23
N PRO A 178 -30.23 21.69 10.66
CA PRO A 178 -30.71 21.18 11.93
C PRO A 178 -30.58 19.65 11.91
N VAL A 179 -29.81 19.13 12.86
CA VAL A 179 -29.59 17.68 13.05
C VAL A 179 -30.57 17.05 14.04
N GLN A 180 -31.49 17.87 14.56
CA GLN A 180 -32.51 17.51 15.55
C GLN A 180 -33.82 18.24 15.26
N GLY A 181 -34.92 17.69 15.76
CA GLY A 181 -36.24 18.26 15.60
C GLY A 181 -36.90 17.94 14.25
N VAL A 182 -38.09 18.53 14.06
CA VAL A 182 -39.04 18.12 13.01
C VAL A 182 -38.51 18.36 11.58
N HIS A 183 -37.64 19.34 11.41
CA HIS A 183 -37.08 19.71 10.11
C HIS A 183 -35.79 18.96 9.74
N ALA A 184 -35.27 18.12 10.64
CA ALA A 184 -33.95 17.51 10.47
C ALA A 184 -33.89 16.58 9.26
N VAL A 185 -34.85 15.67 9.11
CA VAL A 185 -34.86 14.68 8.02
C VAL A 185 -34.81 15.36 6.65
N THR A 186 -35.74 16.28 6.38
CA THR A 186 -35.86 16.92 5.06
C THR A 186 -34.61 17.75 4.73
N GLN A 187 -34.05 18.48 5.70
CA GLN A 187 -32.89 19.32 5.45
C GLN A 187 -31.60 18.52 5.33
N VAL A 188 -31.42 17.46 6.12
CA VAL A 188 -30.28 16.53 5.98
C VAL A 188 -30.32 15.81 4.64
N VAL A 189 -31.49 15.32 4.20
CA VAL A 189 -31.66 14.69 2.88
C VAL A 189 -31.26 15.66 1.77
N GLN A 190 -31.73 16.91 1.84
CA GLN A 190 -31.41 17.92 0.84
C GLN A 190 -29.91 18.24 0.83
N ALA A 191 -29.29 18.41 2.00
CA ALA A 191 -27.85 18.67 2.11
C ALA A 191 -27.00 17.51 1.58
N VAL A 192 -27.39 16.26 1.84
CA VAL A 192 -26.68 15.08 1.31
C VAL A 192 -26.79 15.05 -0.22
N LYS A 193 -27.96 15.31 -0.79
CA LYS A 193 -28.14 15.37 -2.25
C LYS A 193 -27.33 16.48 -2.90
N GLU A 194 -27.35 17.69 -2.32
CA GLU A 194 -26.56 18.82 -2.81
C GLU A 194 -25.05 18.54 -2.81
N LEU A 195 -24.56 17.81 -1.79
CA LEU A 195 -23.16 17.41 -1.73
C LEU A 195 -22.83 16.28 -2.71
N ASP A 196 -23.76 15.35 -2.94
CA ASP A 196 -23.61 14.25 -3.91
C ASP A 196 -23.61 14.74 -5.37
N GLU A 197 -24.23 15.89 -5.64
CA GLU A 197 -24.23 16.54 -6.96
C GLU A 197 -22.91 17.25 -7.29
N ILE A 198 -22.06 17.52 -6.30
CA ILE A 198 -20.76 18.18 -6.52
C ILE A 198 -19.71 17.13 -6.89
N GLU A 199 -19.24 17.17 -8.14
CA GLU A 199 -18.27 16.18 -8.67
C GLU A 199 -16.94 16.13 -7.89
N ASP A 200 -16.51 17.26 -7.33
CA ASP A 200 -15.26 17.34 -6.58
C ASP A 200 -15.35 16.76 -5.16
N VAL A 201 -16.55 16.43 -4.63
CA VAL A 201 -16.70 15.90 -3.27
C VAL A 201 -16.39 14.41 -3.26
N ASP A 202 -15.29 14.04 -2.60
CA ASP A 202 -14.77 12.67 -2.58
C ASP A 202 -15.48 11.77 -1.55
N VAL A 203 -16.02 12.38 -0.49
CA VAL A 203 -16.68 11.68 0.63
C VAL A 203 -17.60 12.64 1.37
N ILE A 204 -18.78 12.15 1.79
CA ILE A 204 -19.75 12.91 2.57
C ILE A 204 -19.80 12.35 3.99
N VAL A 205 -19.62 13.21 4.99
CA VAL A 205 -19.72 12.87 6.41
C VAL A 205 -21.00 13.46 6.96
N VAL A 206 -21.89 12.62 7.48
CA VAL A 206 -23.06 13.06 8.25
C VAL A 206 -22.71 12.96 9.72
N ALA A 207 -22.54 14.10 10.37
CA ALA A 207 -22.08 14.18 11.75
C ALA A 207 -23.12 14.82 12.65
N ARG A 208 -23.26 14.23 13.84
CA ARG A 208 -24.10 14.77 14.91
C ARG A 208 -23.27 14.85 16.19
N GLY A 209 -23.47 15.92 16.96
CA GLY A 209 -22.94 16.02 18.32
C GLY A 209 -23.76 15.18 19.32
N GLY A 210 -23.35 15.20 20.58
CA GLY A 210 -24.08 14.52 21.66
C GLY A 210 -25.54 14.97 21.80
N GLY A 211 -26.34 14.16 22.48
CA GLY A 211 -27.72 14.46 22.87
C GLY A 211 -28.49 13.18 23.21
N SER A 212 -29.81 13.25 23.30
CA SER A 212 -30.62 12.11 23.75
C SER A 212 -30.79 11.04 22.66
N VAL A 213 -31.31 9.87 23.04
CA VAL A 213 -31.71 8.81 22.10
C VAL A 213 -32.82 9.29 21.15
N GLU A 214 -33.71 10.17 21.61
CA GLU A 214 -34.81 10.70 20.80
C GLU A 214 -34.32 11.56 19.64
N ASP A 215 -33.20 12.25 19.85
CA ASP A 215 -32.54 13.04 18.83
C ASP A 215 -31.89 12.17 17.73
N LEU A 216 -31.80 10.83 17.91
CA LEU A 216 -31.29 9.90 16.88
C LEU A 216 -32.39 9.46 15.90
N LEU A 217 -33.65 9.66 16.24
CA LEU A 217 -34.80 9.21 15.45
C LEU A 217 -34.80 9.76 14.01
N PRO A 218 -34.44 11.04 13.74
CA PRO A 218 -34.36 11.56 12.37
C PRO A 218 -33.39 10.76 11.48
N PHE A 219 -32.36 10.13 12.07
CA PHE A 219 -31.38 9.33 11.34
C PHE A 219 -31.83 7.88 11.08
N SER A 220 -33.00 7.50 11.57
CA SER A 220 -33.64 6.23 11.26
C SER A 220 -34.85 6.40 10.33
N ASP A 221 -35.02 7.58 9.74
CA ASP A 221 -36.10 7.83 8.78
C ASP A 221 -35.82 7.16 7.42
N GLU A 222 -36.85 6.56 6.84
CA GLU A 222 -36.75 5.84 5.57
C GLU A 222 -36.29 6.73 4.42
N GLN A 223 -36.73 7.99 4.37
CA GLN A 223 -36.37 8.92 3.28
C GLN A 223 -34.87 9.20 3.29
N LEU A 224 -34.28 9.40 4.48
CA LEU A 224 -32.85 9.63 4.63
C LEU A 224 -32.04 8.39 4.30
N VAL A 225 -32.46 7.23 4.79
CA VAL A 225 -31.78 5.96 4.55
C VAL A 225 -31.76 5.65 3.04
N ARG A 226 -32.86 5.87 2.33
CA ARG A 226 -32.94 5.69 0.87
C ARG A 226 -32.11 6.73 0.12
N ALA A 227 -32.07 7.98 0.59
CA ALA A 227 -31.25 9.02 -0.03
C ALA A 227 -29.75 8.66 0.04
N VAL A 228 -29.27 8.21 1.20
CA VAL A 228 -27.87 7.76 1.35
C VAL A 228 -27.58 6.52 0.51
N ALA A 229 -28.49 5.55 0.46
CA ALA A 229 -28.32 4.34 -0.35
C ALA A 229 -28.25 4.61 -1.87
N ALA A 230 -28.72 5.77 -2.31
CA ALA A 230 -28.74 6.21 -3.70
C ALA A 230 -27.61 7.17 -4.06
N CYS A 231 -26.83 7.65 -3.09
CA CYS A 231 -25.71 8.55 -3.34
C CYS A 231 -24.69 7.91 -4.28
N ARG A 232 -23.94 8.71 -5.04
CA ARG A 232 -22.80 8.29 -5.87
C ARG A 232 -21.49 8.41 -5.10
N THR A 233 -21.37 9.42 -4.26
CA THR A 233 -20.25 9.65 -3.36
C THR A 233 -20.33 8.73 -2.13
N PRO A 234 -19.20 8.22 -1.61
CA PRO A 234 -19.18 7.45 -0.36
C PRO A 234 -19.67 8.28 0.83
N VAL A 235 -20.49 7.68 1.70
CA VAL A 235 -21.08 8.34 2.87
C VAL A 235 -20.60 7.70 4.18
N VAL A 236 -20.16 8.54 5.11
CA VAL A 236 -19.72 8.16 6.46
C VAL A 236 -20.73 8.66 7.48
N SER A 237 -21.24 7.74 8.30
CA SER A 237 -22.10 8.09 9.44
C SER A 237 -21.26 8.32 10.69
N ALA A 238 -21.44 9.47 11.34
CA ALA A 238 -20.74 9.90 12.54
C ALA A 238 -21.73 10.44 13.60
N ILE A 239 -22.79 9.68 13.86
CA ILE A 239 -23.97 10.13 14.62
C ILE A 239 -24.09 9.50 16.01
N GLY A 240 -23.77 8.21 16.16
CA GLY A 240 -24.10 7.44 17.36
C GLY A 240 -22.90 6.90 18.13
N HIS A 241 -22.99 6.93 19.47
CA HIS A 241 -22.16 6.11 20.35
C HIS A 241 -22.87 4.78 20.61
N GLU A 242 -22.13 3.71 20.89
CA GLU A 242 -22.74 2.45 21.32
C GLU A 242 -23.53 2.67 22.63
N PRO A 243 -24.75 2.14 22.79
CA PRO A 243 -25.42 1.11 21.98
C PRO A 243 -26.40 1.61 20.89
N ASP A 244 -26.62 2.93 20.75
CA ASP A 244 -27.71 3.46 19.92
C ASP A 244 -27.30 3.58 18.45
N THR A 245 -27.62 2.55 17.65
CA THR A 245 -27.25 2.47 16.21
C THR A 245 -28.43 2.88 15.32
N PRO A 246 -28.45 4.09 14.73
CA PRO A 246 -29.50 4.51 13.82
C PRO A 246 -29.47 3.70 12.51
N LEU A 247 -30.59 3.67 11.77
CA LEU A 247 -30.64 2.92 10.50
C LEU A 247 -29.65 3.46 9.45
N LEU A 248 -29.28 4.74 9.52
CA LEU A 248 -28.25 5.33 8.67
C LEU A 248 -26.90 4.59 8.75
N ASP A 249 -26.51 4.13 9.94
CA ASP A 249 -25.22 3.44 10.15
C ASP A 249 -25.12 2.14 9.33
N TYR A 250 -26.25 1.50 9.05
CA TYR A 250 -26.27 0.26 8.27
C TYR A 250 -26.10 0.49 6.78
N VAL A 251 -26.66 1.60 6.26
CA VAL A 251 -26.53 1.98 4.84
C VAL A 251 -25.23 2.71 4.54
N ALA A 252 -24.72 3.50 5.48
CA ALA A 252 -23.46 4.20 5.29
C ALA A 252 -22.33 3.24 4.90
N ASP A 253 -21.46 3.72 4.02
CA ASP A 253 -20.31 2.96 3.52
C ASP A 253 -19.32 2.67 4.65
N LEU A 254 -19.18 3.64 5.57
CA LEU A 254 -18.41 3.51 6.80
C LEU A 254 -19.17 4.07 8.00
N ARG A 255 -19.13 3.33 9.10
CA ARG A 255 -19.58 3.81 10.42
C ARG A 255 -18.39 4.34 11.25
N ALA A 256 -18.56 5.53 11.79
CA ALA A 256 -17.70 6.14 12.79
C ALA A 256 -18.46 6.30 14.11
N SER A 257 -17.80 5.98 15.23
CA SER A 257 -18.43 6.03 16.56
C SER A 257 -18.58 7.44 17.12
N THR A 258 -17.83 8.40 16.57
CA THR A 258 -17.85 9.81 16.96
C THR A 258 -17.48 10.68 15.76
N PRO A 259 -17.81 11.99 15.77
CA PRO A 259 -17.31 12.94 14.78
C PRO A 259 -15.77 12.92 14.66
N THR A 260 -15.06 12.82 15.78
CA THR A 260 -13.59 12.69 15.82
C THR A 260 -13.10 11.39 15.17
N ASP A 261 -13.76 10.26 15.42
CA ASP A 261 -13.45 8.97 14.77
C ASP A 261 -13.69 9.04 13.25
N ALA A 262 -14.70 9.78 12.81
CA ALA A 262 -14.96 9.98 11.39
C ALA A 262 -13.79 10.70 10.71
N ALA A 263 -13.33 11.82 11.28
CA ALA A 263 -12.15 12.51 10.76
C ALA A 263 -10.93 11.58 10.71
N LYS A 264 -10.75 10.73 11.72
CA LYS A 264 -9.62 9.79 11.78
C LYS A 264 -9.67 8.67 10.73
N LYS A 265 -10.85 8.18 10.40
CA LYS A 265 -11.03 7.11 9.41
C LYS A 265 -11.08 7.63 7.98
N VAL A 266 -11.56 8.86 7.79
CA VAL A 266 -11.66 9.50 6.47
C VAL A 266 -10.32 10.08 6.03
N VAL A 267 -9.56 10.69 6.95
CA VAL A 267 -8.32 11.40 6.62
C VAL A 267 -7.11 10.63 7.17
N PRO A 268 -6.16 10.20 6.31
CA PRO A 268 -4.93 9.57 6.76
C PRO A 268 -4.03 10.56 7.51
N ASP A 269 -3.07 10.05 8.29
CA ASP A 269 -2.08 10.91 8.95
C ASP A 269 -0.94 11.23 7.99
N VAL A 270 -0.79 12.51 7.63
CA VAL A 270 0.27 12.99 6.74
C VAL A 270 1.67 12.67 7.28
N GLY A 271 1.85 12.73 8.60
CA GLY A 271 3.13 12.48 9.25
C GLY A 271 3.55 11.03 9.07
N GLU A 272 2.64 10.09 9.32
CA GLU A 272 2.89 8.66 9.13
C GLU A 272 3.21 8.32 7.67
N GLU A 273 2.48 8.90 6.71
CA GLU A 273 2.72 8.66 5.29
C GLU A 273 4.07 9.26 4.83
N TYR A 274 4.44 10.45 5.31
CA TYR A 274 5.77 11.03 5.05
C TYR A 274 6.89 10.16 5.62
N GLU A 275 6.74 9.67 6.85
CA GLU A 275 7.71 8.76 7.46
C GLU A 275 7.83 7.46 6.67
N ARG A 276 6.71 6.89 6.21
CA ARG A 276 6.70 5.68 5.38
C ARG A 276 7.42 5.89 4.05
N VAL A 277 7.15 7.00 3.35
CA VAL A 277 7.86 7.37 2.11
C VAL A 277 9.35 7.55 2.37
N ARG A 278 9.73 8.21 3.47
CA ARG A 278 11.13 8.39 3.87
C ARG A 278 11.82 7.05 4.11
N GLN A 279 11.20 6.14 4.86
CA GLN A 279 11.74 4.80 5.12
C GLN A 279 11.92 3.98 3.84
N LEU A 280 10.94 4.04 2.92
CA LEU A 280 11.04 3.37 1.62
C LEU A 280 12.18 3.93 0.77
N ARG A 281 12.34 5.25 0.74
CA ARG A 281 13.46 5.91 0.03
C ARG A 281 14.81 5.53 0.60
N ASP A 282 14.95 5.55 1.93
CA ASP A 282 16.21 5.22 2.60
C ASP A 282 16.57 3.73 2.39
N ARG A 283 15.57 2.84 2.40
CA ARG A 283 15.75 1.43 2.04
C ARG A 283 16.18 1.27 0.58
N ALA A 284 15.52 1.93 -0.36
CA ALA A 284 15.86 1.86 -1.78
C ALA A 284 17.30 2.33 -2.03
N ARG A 285 17.70 3.44 -1.40
CA ARG A 285 19.06 3.97 -1.48
C ARG A 285 20.10 2.97 -0.97
N ARG A 286 19.86 2.35 0.21
CA ARG A 286 20.77 1.33 0.76
C ARG A 286 20.90 0.12 -0.15
N CYS A 287 19.79 -0.36 -0.72
CA CYS A 287 19.83 -1.49 -1.65
C CYS A 287 20.63 -1.16 -2.92
N ALA A 288 20.44 0.04 -3.49
CA ALA A 288 21.18 0.49 -4.65
C ALA A 288 22.70 0.62 -4.35
N GLN A 289 23.05 1.26 -3.23
CA GLN A 289 24.45 1.41 -2.80
C GLN A 289 25.12 0.05 -2.58
N ALA A 290 24.46 -0.85 -1.85
CA ALA A 290 24.99 -2.20 -1.60
C ALA A 290 25.15 -3.03 -2.88
N HIS A 291 24.31 -2.80 -3.89
CA HIS A 291 24.48 -3.45 -5.19
C HIS A 291 25.71 -2.92 -5.92
N VAL A 292 25.85 -1.60 -6.03
CA VAL A 292 27.03 -0.97 -6.66
C VAL A 292 28.32 -1.41 -5.98
N GLU A 293 28.40 -1.33 -4.64
CA GLU A 293 29.57 -1.76 -3.88
C GLU A 293 29.90 -3.25 -4.07
N ARG A 294 28.89 -4.09 -4.31
CA ARG A 294 29.10 -5.52 -4.59
C ARG A 294 29.70 -5.73 -5.97
N GLU A 295 29.16 -5.05 -6.98
CA GLU A 295 29.66 -5.14 -8.35
C GLU A 295 31.08 -4.56 -8.47
N GLU A 296 31.36 -3.44 -7.80
CA GLU A 296 32.70 -2.84 -7.73
C GLU A 296 33.70 -3.80 -7.08
N ARG A 297 33.34 -4.44 -5.95
CA ARG A 297 34.19 -5.45 -5.31
C ARG A 297 34.37 -6.69 -6.19
N GLY A 298 33.32 -7.14 -6.87
CA GLY A 298 33.38 -8.26 -7.80
C GLY A 298 34.33 -7.99 -8.97
N LEU A 299 34.24 -6.79 -9.55
CA LEU A 299 35.12 -6.34 -10.62
C LEU A 299 36.57 -6.23 -10.14
N ALA A 300 36.80 -5.57 -8.99
CA ALA A 300 38.14 -5.44 -8.42
C ALA A 300 38.76 -6.81 -8.14
N HIS A 301 37.98 -7.76 -7.61
CA HIS A 301 38.46 -9.13 -7.39
C HIS A 301 38.77 -9.87 -8.70
N ALA A 302 37.97 -9.68 -9.75
CA ALA A 302 38.22 -10.30 -11.05
C ALA A 302 39.50 -9.74 -11.70
N LEU A 303 39.72 -8.43 -11.61
CA LEU A 303 40.91 -7.76 -12.14
C LEU A 303 42.18 -8.10 -11.35
N ALA A 304 42.07 -8.29 -10.03
CA ALA A 304 43.20 -8.69 -9.17
C ALA A 304 43.60 -10.18 -9.32
N ARG A 305 42.98 -10.94 -10.23
CA ARG A 305 43.41 -12.32 -10.50
C ARG A 305 44.75 -12.28 -11.23
N PRO A 306 45.72 -13.15 -10.89
CA PRO A 306 47.04 -13.15 -11.53
C PRO A 306 46.99 -13.27 -13.05
N CYS A 307 46.00 -13.97 -13.60
CA CYS A 307 45.81 -14.10 -15.04
C CYS A 307 45.30 -12.83 -15.75
N MET A 308 44.75 -11.86 -15.00
CA MET A 308 44.27 -10.57 -15.51
C MET A 308 45.27 -9.45 -15.19
N GLU A 309 45.91 -9.50 -14.02
CA GLU A 309 46.90 -8.52 -13.56
C GLU A 309 48.23 -8.66 -14.32
N ASP A 310 48.71 -9.90 -14.51
CA ASP A 310 49.91 -10.19 -15.29
C ASP A 310 49.74 -11.48 -16.11
N PRO A 311 49.00 -11.39 -17.24
CA PRO A 311 48.75 -12.54 -18.11
C PRO A 311 50.04 -13.14 -18.71
N HIS A 312 51.12 -12.36 -18.80
CA HIS A 312 52.36 -12.78 -19.44
C HIS A 312 53.25 -13.60 -18.52
N ARG A 313 53.15 -13.45 -17.19
CA ARG A 313 53.95 -14.20 -16.21
C ARG A 313 53.98 -15.72 -16.45
N MET A 314 52.85 -16.33 -16.79
CA MET A 314 52.76 -17.77 -17.07
C MET A 314 53.48 -18.21 -18.35
N ILE A 315 53.69 -17.28 -19.29
CA ILE A 315 54.45 -17.48 -20.52
C ILE A 315 55.93 -17.20 -20.23
N ASP A 316 56.24 -16.10 -19.54
CA ASP A 316 57.60 -15.68 -19.22
C ASP A 316 58.32 -16.73 -18.37
N GLU A 317 57.68 -17.26 -17.32
CA GLU A 317 58.25 -18.34 -16.49
C GLU A 317 58.59 -19.59 -17.33
N ARG A 318 57.75 -19.91 -18.33
CA ARG A 318 57.99 -21.04 -19.24
C ARG A 318 59.07 -20.72 -20.26
N ALA A 319 59.11 -19.49 -20.78
CA ALA A 319 60.13 -19.03 -21.70
C ALA A 319 61.51 -19.07 -21.04
N ASP A 320 61.62 -18.58 -19.81
CA ASP A 320 62.84 -18.64 -18.98
C ASP A 320 63.27 -20.09 -18.71
N HIS A 321 62.32 -20.98 -18.39
CA HIS A 321 62.61 -22.39 -18.17
C HIS A 321 63.18 -23.06 -19.44
N VAL A 322 62.57 -22.79 -20.60
CA VAL A 322 63.05 -23.30 -21.89
C VAL A 322 64.42 -22.73 -22.22
N ALA A 323 64.64 -21.42 -22.00
CA ALA A 323 65.94 -20.78 -22.21
C ALA A 323 67.04 -21.40 -21.33
N ALA A 324 66.76 -21.65 -20.05
CA ALA A 324 67.67 -22.31 -19.13
C ALA A 324 67.99 -23.75 -19.54
N LEU A 325 66.99 -24.53 -19.99
CA LEU A 325 67.20 -25.88 -20.50
C LEU A 325 68.04 -25.89 -21.78
N LEU A 326 67.81 -24.95 -22.70
CA LEU A 326 68.59 -24.80 -23.93
C LEU A 326 70.04 -24.44 -23.63
N ASP A 327 70.27 -23.49 -22.73
CA ASP A 327 71.64 -23.12 -22.32
C ASP A 327 72.37 -24.30 -21.67
N ARG A 328 71.70 -25.02 -20.75
CA ARG A 328 72.26 -26.22 -20.12
C ARG A 328 72.58 -27.30 -21.16
N SER A 329 71.68 -27.57 -22.09
CA SER A 329 71.88 -28.54 -23.17
C SER A 329 73.11 -28.18 -24.02
N ARG A 330 73.22 -26.92 -24.44
CA ARG A 330 74.36 -26.41 -25.22
C ARG A 330 75.67 -26.53 -24.45
N ARG A 331 75.70 -26.19 -23.16
CA ARG A 331 76.89 -26.34 -22.31
C ARG A 331 77.30 -27.79 -22.16
N THR A 332 76.37 -28.69 -21.86
CA THR A 332 76.65 -30.12 -21.73
C THR A 332 77.17 -30.70 -23.04
N LEU A 333 76.55 -30.37 -24.18
CA LEU A 333 77.01 -30.82 -25.49
C LEU A 333 78.42 -30.32 -25.79
N ARG A 334 78.71 -29.04 -25.52
CA ARG A 334 80.05 -28.46 -25.72
C ARG A 334 81.10 -29.18 -24.89
N HIS A 335 80.84 -29.42 -23.61
CA HIS A 335 81.73 -30.19 -22.74
C HIS A 335 81.99 -31.62 -23.24
N LEU A 336 80.97 -32.30 -23.76
CA LEU A 336 81.13 -33.64 -24.35
C LEU A 336 82.01 -33.60 -25.61
N LEU A 337 81.81 -32.60 -26.48
CA LEU A 337 82.62 -32.42 -27.68
C LEU A 337 84.07 -32.06 -27.34
N ASP A 338 84.30 -31.15 -26.40
CA ASP A 338 85.65 -30.75 -25.95
C ASP A 338 86.40 -31.94 -25.34
N ARG A 339 85.70 -32.77 -24.55
CA ARG A 339 86.24 -34.01 -23.99
C ARG A 339 86.60 -35.02 -25.07
N ALA A 340 85.68 -35.28 -26.00
CA ALA A 340 85.91 -36.21 -27.11
C ALA A 340 87.09 -35.73 -27.99
N HIS A 341 87.19 -34.42 -28.24
CA HIS A 341 88.30 -33.83 -28.96
C HIS A 341 89.64 -34.02 -28.22
N SER A 342 89.64 -33.80 -26.90
CA SER A 342 90.83 -34.00 -26.06
C SER A 342 91.26 -35.46 -25.99
N GLU A 343 90.31 -36.39 -25.85
CA GLU A 343 90.56 -37.85 -25.88
C GLU A 343 91.12 -38.29 -27.24
N LEU A 344 90.57 -37.76 -28.34
CA LEU A 344 91.06 -38.01 -29.70
C LEU A 344 92.49 -37.48 -29.87
N ALA A 345 92.75 -36.23 -29.48
CA ALA A 345 94.07 -35.62 -29.57
C ALA A 345 95.12 -36.40 -28.75
N HIS A 346 94.76 -36.81 -27.53
CA HIS A 346 95.62 -37.61 -26.66
C HIS A 346 95.89 -39.00 -27.25
N THR A 347 94.85 -39.68 -27.76
CA THR A 347 94.98 -41.00 -28.39
C THR A 347 95.85 -40.91 -29.65
N HIS A 348 95.65 -39.89 -30.48
CA HIS A 348 96.48 -39.63 -31.64
C HIS A 348 97.95 -39.37 -31.24
N ALA A 349 98.20 -38.53 -30.24
CA ALA A 349 99.55 -38.28 -29.73
C ALA A 349 100.22 -39.56 -29.20
N ARG A 350 99.47 -40.44 -28.53
CA ARG A 350 99.97 -41.76 -28.09
C ARG A 350 100.34 -42.66 -29.26
N VAL A 351 99.49 -42.73 -30.29
CA VAL A 351 99.78 -43.50 -31.51
C VAL A 351 101.04 -42.97 -32.21
N VAL A 352 101.18 -41.65 -32.32
CA VAL A 352 102.38 -41.04 -32.90
C VAL A 352 103.62 -41.30 -32.05
N ALA A 353 103.54 -41.15 -30.72
CA ALA A 353 104.68 -41.36 -29.83
C ALA A 353 105.17 -42.83 -29.77
N LEU A 354 104.25 -43.78 -29.87
CA LEU A 354 104.55 -45.22 -29.91
C LEU A 354 104.84 -45.74 -31.33
N SER A 355 104.76 -44.88 -32.35
CA SER A 355 105.04 -45.27 -33.72
C SER A 355 106.55 -45.52 -33.90
N PRO A 356 106.97 -46.71 -34.38
CA PRO A 356 108.37 -46.96 -34.73
C PRO A 356 108.92 -45.92 -35.71
N ALA A 357 108.08 -45.42 -36.63
CA ALA A 357 108.44 -44.38 -37.58
C ALA A 357 108.71 -43.01 -36.92
N ALA A 358 108.07 -42.69 -35.79
CA ALA A 358 108.37 -41.47 -35.04
C ALA A 358 109.72 -41.59 -34.29
N THR A 359 110.03 -42.77 -33.74
CA THR A 359 111.34 -43.05 -33.13
C THR A 359 112.46 -42.95 -34.15
N LEU A 360 112.28 -43.53 -35.35
CA LEU A 360 113.28 -43.43 -36.43
C LEU A 360 113.48 -41.96 -36.88
N ARG A 361 112.40 -41.17 -37.01
CA ARG A 361 112.47 -39.72 -37.35
C ARG A 361 113.18 -38.86 -36.32
N ARG A 362 113.28 -39.30 -35.06
CA ARG A 362 114.06 -38.61 -34.01
C ARG A 362 115.57 -38.85 -34.12
N GLY A 363 116.02 -39.61 -35.13
CA GLY A 363 117.45 -39.88 -35.38
C GLY A 363 117.96 -41.19 -34.81
N TYR A 364 117.07 -42.04 -34.28
CA TYR A 364 117.43 -43.39 -33.88
C TYR A 364 117.44 -44.33 -35.08
N ALA A 365 118.31 -45.33 -35.05
CA ALA A 365 118.32 -46.43 -36.01
C ALA A 365 117.91 -47.73 -35.33
N VAL A 366 117.20 -48.60 -36.04
CA VAL A 366 116.99 -49.99 -35.62
C VAL A 366 118.05 -50.82 -36.33
N LEU A 367 118.95 -51.44 -35.56
CA LEU A 367 119.98 -52.34 -36.08
C LEU A 367 119.36 -53.72 -36.32
N GLN A 368 119.57 -54.26 -37.51
CA GLN A 368 119.08 -55.58 -37.92
C GLN A 368 120.21 -56.39 -38.53
N ARG A 369 120.18 -57.72 -38.33
CA ARG A 369 121.04 -58.63 -39.09
C ARG A 369 120.53 -58.82 -40.51
N ALA A 370 121.29 -59.55 -41.33
CA ALA A 370 120.92 -59.83 -42.72
C ALA A 370 119.58 -60.59 -42.87
N ASP A 371 119.15 -61.32 -41.83
CA ASP A 371 117.88 -62.05 -41.77
C ASP A 371 116.68 -61.20 -41.26
N GLY A 372 116.93 -59.93 -40.90
CA GLY A 372 115.93 -59.00 -40.40
C GLY A 372 115.73 -59.02 -38.88
N HIS A 373 116.43 -59.87 -38.13
CA HIS A 373 116.35 -59.89 -36.67
C HIS A 373 116.93 -58.61 -36.07
N VAL A 374 116.21 -57.98 -35.13
CA VAL A 374 116.65 -56.73 -34.48
C VAL A 374 117.69 -57.03 -33.42
N VAL A 375 118.85 -56.40 -33.52
CA VAL A 375 119.92 -56.49 -32.53
C VAL A 375 119.56 -55.63 -31.33
N ARG A 376 119.53 -56.22 -30.13
CA ARG A 376 119.15 -55.52 -28.89
C ARG A 376 120.25 -55.51 -27.84
N ASP A 377 121.17 -56.45 -27.91
CA ASP A 377 122.28 -56.61 -26.98
C ASP A 377 123.61 -56.64 -27.78
N PRO A 378 124.64 -55.88 -27.38
CA PRO A 378 125.95 -55.92 -28.04
C PRO A 378 126.57 -57.33 -28.14
N ALA A 379 126.28 -58.24 -27.20
CA ALA A 379 126.79 -59.61 -27.23
C ALA A 379 126.19 -60.47 -28.35
N GLU A 380 125.14 -59.99 -29.02
CA GLU A 380 124.52 -60.69 -30.14
C GLU A 380 125.36 -60.61 -31.41
N VAL A 381 126.28 -59.67 -31.54
CA VAL A 381 127.01 -59.40 -32.80
C VAL A 381 128.50 -59.70 -32.68
N ALA A 382 129.10 -60.21 -33.75
CA ALA A 382 130.53 -60.50 -33.83
C ALA A 382 131.33 -59.32 -34.42
N ALA A 383 132.63 -59.26 -34.12
CA ALA A 383 133.53 -58.26 -34.72
C ALA A 383 133.56 -58.38 -36.26
N ASP A 384 133.51 -57.22 -36.93
CA ASP A 384 133.41 -57.03 -38.39
C ASP A 384 132.11 -57.58 -39.03
N GLU A 385 131.09 -57.94 -38.22
CA GLU A 385 129.77 -58.36 -38.72
C GLU A 385 129.05 -57.16 -39.37
N ALA A 386 128.49 -57.40 -40.57
CA ALA A 386 127.72 -56.40 -41.30
C ALA A 386 126.25 -56.38 -40.83
N LEU A 387 125.83 -55.26 -40.26
CA LEU A 387 124.46 -55.01 -39.83
C LEU A 387 123.77 -54.01 -40.76
N ARG A 388 122.45 -54.05 -40.80
CA ARG A 388 121.62 -53.04 -41.48
C ARG A 388 121.08 -52.07 -40.44
N ALA A 389 121.40 -50.79 -40.59
CA ALA A 389 120.81 -49.72 -39.82
C ALA A 389 119.62 -49.17 -40.60
N ARG A 390 118.41 -49.44 -40.10
CA ARG A 390 117.19 -48.84 -40.65
C ARG A 390 116.93 -47.51 -39.94
N VAL A 391 116.82 -46.45 -40.72
CA VAL A 391 116.57 -45.07 -40.25
C VAL A 391 115.22 -44.56 -40.75
N ALA A 392 114.89 -43.30 -40.48
CA ALA A 392 113.61 -42.69 -40.84
C ALA A 392 113.27 -42.84 -42.33
N GLU A 393 114.28 -42.64 -43.19
CA GLU A 393 114.15 -42.69 -44.63
C GLU A 393 115.23 -43.63 -45.18
N GLY A 394 114.88 -44.92 -45.29
CA GLY A 394 115.73 -45.95 -45.88
C GLY A 394 116.59 -46.74 -44.89
N GLU A 395 117.54 -47.49 -45.44
CA GLU A 395 118.46 -48.34 -44.71
C GLU A 395 119.86 -48.28 -45.32
N PHE A 396 120.88 -48.46 -44.49
CA PHE A 396 122.27 -48.57 -44.93
C PHE A 396 123.03 -49.60 -44.09
N THR A 397 124.15 -50.10 -44.62
CA THR A 397 124.96 -51.11 -43.94
C THR A 397 125.98 -50.44 -43.02
N VAL A 398 126.09 -50.95 -41.80
CA VAL A 398 127.13 -50.60 -40.83
C VAL A 398 127.92 -51.85 -40.47
N ARG A 399 129.19 -51.71 -40.10
CA ARG A 399 130.01 -52.82 -39.62
C ARG A 399 130.35 -52.62 -38.15
N VAL A 400 130.39 -53.73 -37.44
CA VAL A 400 130.63 -53.79 -36.00
C VAL A 400 132.13 -53.75 -35.74
N ASP A 401 132.59 -52.79 -34.93
CA ASP A 401 133.97 -52.70 -34.42
C ASP A 401 133.86 -52.72 -32.89
N ILE A 402 134.15 -53.88 -32.26
CA ILE A 402 133.95 -54.16 -30.81
C ILE A 402 135.29 -54.54 -30.18
#